data_AF-A0A4P7PM49-F1
#
_entry.id   AF-A0A4P7PM49-F1
#
_cell.length_a   1.000
_cell.length_b   1.000
_cell.length_c   1.000
_cell.angle_alpha   90.00
_cell.angle_beta   90.00
_cell.angle_gamma   90.00
#
_symmetry.space_group_name_H-M   'P 1'
#
loop_
_entity.id
_entity.type
_entity.pdbx_description
1 polymer ?
#
loop_
_entity_poly.entity_id
_entity_poly.type
_entity_poly.pdbx_seq_one_letter_code
_entity_poly.pdbx_strand_id
1 'polypeptide(L)'
;MKALWVPVLVGLCASAMADEAPADVAQQKPAIEEYTYSTHLDIAKVISMSEIPNVCEVVPAKMEYDDSKGQRHILRYSVMGNGCSNG
;
A
#
# COMPACT_ATOMS: atom_id res chain seq x y z
N MET A 1 41.51 -51.72 39.44
CA MET A 1 40.28 -51.95 38.65
C MET A 1 39.62 -50.60 38.43
N LYS A 2 39.67 -50.13 37.18
CA LYS A 2 39.41 -48.75 36.76
C LYS A 2 38.05 -48.74 36.05
N ALA A 3 37.03 -48.10 36.61
CA ALA A 3 35.74 -47.94 35.95
C ALA A 3 35.67 -46.53 35.36
N LEU A 4 35.93 -46.44 34.06
CA LEU A 4 35.75 -45.23 33.26
C LEU A 4 34.24 -44.96 33.12
N TRP A 5 33.78 -43.84 33.65
CA TRP A 5 32.44 -43.32 33.42
C TRP A 5 32.37 -42.77 31.99
N VAL A 6 31.51 -43.35 31.16
CA VAL A 6 31.21 -42.87 29.80
C VAL A 6 30.11 -41.82 29.92
N PRO A 7 30.35 -40.54 29.59
CA PRO A 7 29.27 -39.58 29.48
C PRO A 7 28.51 -39.89 28.19
N VAL A 8 27.26 -40.34 28.33
CA VAL A 8 26.32 -40.43 27.22
C VAL A 8 26.06 -39.00 26.73
N LEU A 9 26.57 -38.66 25.54
CA LEU A 9 26.30 -37.40 24.88
C LEU A 9 24.83 -37.40 24.44
N VAL A 10 23.95 -36.89 25.30
CA VAL A 10 22.56 -36.60 24.95
C VAL A 10 22.59 -35.44 23.96
N GLY A 11 22.55 -35.76 22.67
CA GLY A 11 22.35 -34.80 21.60
C GLY A 11 20.95 -34.22 21.69
N LEU A 12 20.82 -33.09 22.40
CA LEU A 12 19.60 -32.30 22.42
C LEU A 12 19.54 -31.54 21.08
N CYS A 13 18.83 -32.08 20.10
CA CYS A 13 18.54 -31.37 18.86
C CYS A 13 17.78 -30.08 19.23
N ALA A 14 18.42 -28.93 19.04
CA ALA A 14 17.75 -27.64 19.09
C ALA A 14 16.77 -27.59 17.91
N SER A 15 15.47 -27.73 18.19
CA SER A 15 14.42 -27.38 17.24
C SER A 15 14.48 -25.87 17.00
N ALA A 16 14.86 -25.47 15.80
CA ALA A 16 14.67 -24.11 15.35
C ALA A 16 13.16 -23.85 15.27
N MET A 17 12.62 -23.10 16.23
CA MET A 17 11.28 -22.56 16.12
C MET A 17 11.35 -21.43 15.10
N ALA A 18 10.90 -21.69 13.87
CA ALA A 18 10.53 -20.63 12.96
C ALA A 18 9.24 -20.02 13.53
N ASP A 19 9.39 -18.95 14.30
CA ASP A 19 8.29 -18.09 14.71
C ASP A 19 7.87 -17.31 13.46
N GLU A 20 7.05 -17.95 12.62
CA GLU A 20 6.28 -17.25 11.60
C GLU A 20 5.19 -16.47 12.33
N ALA A 21 5.59 -15.33 12.90
CA ALA A 21 4.65 -14.34 13.37
C ALA A 21 3.73 -14.02 12.17
N PRO A 22 2.40 -14.19 12.29
CA PRO A 22 1.50 -13.69 11.27
C PRO A 22 1.75 -12.18 11.23
N ALA A 23 2.35 -11.72 10.14
CA ALA A 23 2.35 -10.31 9.79
C ALA A 23 0.87 -9.97 9.62
N ASP A 24 0.29 -9.45 10.69
CA ASP A 24 -0.97 -8.76 10.69
C ASP A 24 -0.75 -7.57 9.75
N VAL A 25 -0.98 -7.82 8.45
CA VAL A 25 -1.00 -6.78 7.44
C VAL A 25 -2.28 -6.03 7.73
N ALA A 26 -2.25 -5.21 8.78
CA ALA A 26 -3.24 -4.20 9.04
C ALA A 26 -3.36 -3.48 7.70
N GLN A 27 -4.50 -3.69 7.02
CA GLN A 27 -4.78 -3.07 5.75
C GLN A 27 -4.91 -1.58 6.03
N GLN A 28 -3.78 -0.90 6.10
CA GLN A 28 -3.69 0.54 6.29
C GLN A 28 -4.35 1.13 5.07
N LYS A 29 -5.58 1.59 5.28
CA LYS A 29 -6.36 2.25 4.24
C LYS A 29 -5.50 3.42 3.74
N PRO A 30 -5.26 3.53 2.43
CA PRO A 30 -4.40 4.58 1.90
C PRO A 30 -4.85 5.94 2.42
N ALA A 31 -3.92 6.69 3.00
CA ALA A 31 -4.17 8.07 3.35
C ALA A 31 -4.52 8.83 2.06
N ILE A 32 -5.43 9.79 2.14
CA ILE A 32 -5.72 10.60 0.98
C ILE A 32 -4.71 11.73 0.88
N GLU A 33 -4.09 11.83 -0.29
CA GLU A 33 -3.13 12.86 -0.65
C GLU A 33 -3.84 13.98 -1.42
N GLU A 34 -3.60 15.22 -1.02
CA GLU A 34 -4.08 16.40 -1.75
C GLU A 34 -3.07 16.76 -2.84
N TYR A 35 -3.51 16.73 -4.09
CA TYR A 35 -2.66 17.07 -5.24
C TYR A 35 -2.43 18.58 -5.33
N THR A 36 -1.18 18.99 -5.45
CA THR A 36 -0.82 20.33 -5.92
C THR A 36 -0.36 20.26 -7.36
N TYR A 37 -0.82 21.21 -8.19
CA TYR A 37 -0.31 21.37 -9.56
C TYR A 37 1.22 21.51 -9.47
N SER A 38 1.93 20.68 -10.25
CA SER A 38 3.39 20.45 -10.24
C SER A 38 3.91 19.26 -9.41
N THR A 39 3.06 18.51 -8.71
CA THR A 39 3.50 17.26 -8.08
C THR A 39 3.77 16.21 -9.15
N HIS A 40 4.98 15.64 -9.16
CA HIS A 40 5.31 14.52 -10.04
C HIS A 40 4.81 13.22 -9.41
N LEU A 41 3.76 12.63 -9.99
CA LEU A 41 3.17 11.38 -9.53
C LEU A 41 3.85 10.19 -10.23
N ASP A 42 4.23 9.18 -9.47
CA ASP A 42 4.70 7.90 -9.99
C ASP A 42 3.49 6.97 -10.20
N ILE A 43 2.81 7.10 -11.34
CA ILE A 43 1.60 6.31 -11.63
C ILE A 43 1.97 5.13 -12.52
N ALA A 44 1.91 3.92 -11.98
CA ALA A 44 2.08 2.70 -12.77
C ALA A 44 0.74 2.16 -13.29
N LYS A 45 -0.32 2.22 -12.47
CA LYS A 45 -1.66 1.73 -12.87
C LYS A 45 -2.79 2.54 -12.23
N VAL A 46 -3.73 3.01 -13.04
CA VAL A 46 -4.97 3.63 -12.54
C VAL A 46 -5.98 2.53 -12.18
N ILE A 47 -6.55 2.60 -10.98
CA ILE A 47 -7.52 1.65 -10.45
C ILE A 47 -8.94 2.19 -10.60
N SER A 48 -9.17 3.45 -10.22
CA SER A 48 -10.45 4.10 -10.40
C SER A 48 -10.31 5.62 -10.44
N MET A 49 -11.31 6.27 -11.04
CA MET A 49 -11.47 7.73 -11.04
C MET A 49 -12.92 8.07 -10.73
N SER A 50 -13.17 9.17 -10.04
CA SER A 50 -14.51 9.69 -9.84
C SER A 50 -15.12 10.16 -11.16
N GLU A 51 -16.42 9.94 -11.32
CA GLU A 51 -17.18 10.56 -12.41
C GLU A 51 -17.17 12.08 -12.27
N ILE A 52 -17.11 12.78 -13.40
CA ILE A 52 -17.10 14.24 -13.44
C ILE A 52 -18.51 14.74 -13.74
N PRO A 53 -19.14 15.50 -12.83
CA PRO A 53 -20.52 15.97 -13.00
C PRO A 53 -20.65 16.95 -14.18
N ASN A 54 -21.85 16.99 -14.76
CA ASN A 54 -22.20 17.94 -15.82
C ASN A 54 -22.61 19.30 -15.20
N VAL A 55 -21.62 20.02 -14.66
CA VAL A 55 -21.77 21.38 -14.11
C VAL A 55 -20.66 22.27 -14.68
N CYS A 56 -20.87 23.58 -14.75
CA CYS A 56 -19.86 24.52 -15.23
C CYS A 56 -19.14 25.23 -14.08
N GLU A 57 -18.46 24.44 -13.24
CA GLU A 57 -17.66 24.93 -12.12
C GLU A 57 -16.54 23.93 -11.79
N VAL A 58 -15.53 24.39 -11.03
CA VAL A 58 -14.44 23.53 -10.59
C VAL A 58 -14.95 22.66 -9.45
N VAL A 59 -14.84 21.35 -9.61
CA VAL A 59 -15.35 20.35 -8.67
C VAL A 59 -14.23 19.46 -8.13
N PRO A 60 -14.35 18.94 -6.89
CA PRO A 60 -13.40 17.96 -6.38
C PRO A 60 -13.57 16.62 -7.08
N ALA A 61 -12.46 15.97 -7.39
CA ALA A 61 -12.35 14.65 -7.99
C ALA A 61 -11.36 13.78 -7.20
N LYS A 62 -11.49 12.46 -7.41
CA LYS A 62 -10.64 11.45 -6.76
C LYS A 62 -10.08 10.49 -7.81
N MET A 63 -8.81 10.13 -7.67
CA MET A 63 -8.19 9.05 -8.42
C MET A 63 -7.54 8.07 -7.46
N GLU A 64 -7.68 6.79 -7.73
CA GLU A 64 -7.00 5.73 -7.01
C GLU A 64 -6.04 5.03 -7.97
N TYR A 65 -4.77 4.90 -7.60
CA TYR A 65 -3.73 4.35 -8.46
C TYR A 65 -2.69 3.55 -7.68
N ASP A 66 -1.99 2.64 -8.36
CA ASP A 66 -0.81 1.94 -7.85
C ASP A 66 0.46 2.61 -8.43
N ASP A 67 1.48 2.81 -7.59
CA ASP A 67 2.79 3.34 -7.97
C ASP A 67 3.72 2.26 -8.57
N SER A 68 4.94 2.64 -9.00
CA SER A 68 5.91 1.67 -9.55
C SER A 68 6.41 0.63 -8.54
N LYS A 69 6.18 0.85 -7.25
CA LYS A 69 6.52 -0.06 -6.14
C LYS A 69 5.34 -0.94 -5.73
N GLY A 70 4.18 -0.80 -6.38
CA GLY A 70 2.96 -1.54 -6.07
C GLY A 70 2.19 -1.00 -4.86
N GLN A 71 2.45 0.23 -4.42
CA GLN A 71 1.72 0.88 -3.33
C GLN A 71 0.47 1.58 -3.87
N ARG A 72 -0.64 1.44 -3.13
CA ARG A 72 -1.93 2.05 -3.46
C ARG A 72 -2.00 3.47 -2.91
N HIS A 73 -2.33 4.43 -3.76
CA HIS A 73 -2.53 5.84 -3.42
C HIS A 73 -3.96 6.28 -3.75
N ILE A 74 -4.48 7.21 -2.93
CA ILE A 74 -5.73 7.92 -3.21
C ILE A 74 -5.40 9.40 -3.33
N LEU A 75 -5.59 9.93 -4.53
CA LEU A 75 -5.36 11.33 -4.87
C LEU A 75 -6.67 12.10 -4.90
N ARG A 76 -6.73 13.24 -4.20
CA ARG A 76 -7.77 14.25 -4.39
C ARG A 76 -7.22 15.42 -5.19
N TYR A 77 -8.01 15.89 -6.16
CA TYR A 77 -7.65 17.02 -7.02
C TYR A 77 -8.91 17.77 -7.47
N SER A 78 -8.74 18.93 -8.08
CA SER A 78 -9.83 19.73 -8.63
C SER A 78 -9.82 19.69 -10.15
N VAL A 79 -11.00 19.60 -10.76
CA VAL A 79 -11.18 19.53 -12.22
C VAL A 79 -12.40 20.33 -12.67
N MET A 80 -12.40 20.81 -13.91
CA MET A 80 -13.56 21.46 -14.51
C MET A 80 -14.68 20.45 -14.76
N GLY A 81 -15.90 20.75 -14.33
CA GLY A 81 -17.07 19.94 -14.68
C GLY A 81 -17.36 19.93 -16.18
N ASN A 82 -18.11 18.92 -16.64
CA ASN A 82 -18.41 18.70 -18.07
C ASN A 82 -19.51 19.62 -18.63
N GLY A 83 -20.09 20.49 -17.81
CA GLY A 83 -21.27 21.29 -18.16
C GLY A 83 -20.97 22.62 -18.85
N CYS A 84 -19.70 22.98 -19.03
CA CYS A 84 -19.34 24.17 -19.78
C CYS A 84 -19.46 23.88 -21.29
N SER A 85 -20.33 24.62 -21.98
CA SER A 85 -20.33 24.71 -23.44
C SER A 85 -20.25 26.19 -23.82
N ASN A 86 -19.33 26.53 -24.71
CA ASN A 86 -19.03 27.89 -25.20
C ASN A 86 -18.25 28.76 -24.19
N GLY A 87 -16.92 28.66 -24.22
CA GLY A 87 -16.01 29.59 -23.54
C GLY A 87 -16.05 31.00 -24.12
#